data_AF-A0A174WPX9-F1
#
_entry.id   AF-A0A174WPX9-F1
#
_cell.length_a   1.000
_cell.length_b   1.000
_cell.length_c   1.000
_cell.angle_alpha   90.00
_cell.angle_beta   90.00
_cell.angle_gamma   90.00
#
_symmetry.space_group_name_H-M   'P 1'
#
loop_
_entity.id
_entity.type
_entity.pdbx_description
1 polymer ?
#
loop_
_entity_poly.entity_id
_entity_poly.type
_entity_poly.pdbx_seq_one_letter_code
_entity_poly.pdbx_strand_id
1 'polypeptide(L)'
;MGYKIEINENKVFTAASTYKVGLNMVTYEKIRKGSLDKYFQYNKVVHKMSNYGGAVSDIGIVFTDKPYVIVAYAEGVSGPAEKISKISRMIYNEQLKK
;
A
#
# COMPACT_ATOMS: atom_id res chain seq x y z
N MET A 1 -22.10 14.81 -16.81
CA MET A 1 -22.47 14.37 -15.46
C MET A 1 -21.27 13.64 -14.86
N GLY A 2 -20.53 14.29 -13.97
CA GLY A 2 -19.32 13.73 -13.36
C GLY A 2 -19.65 13.10 -12.01
N TYR A 3 -19.23 11.85 -11.79
CA TYR A 3 -19.35 11.20 -10.49
C TYR A 3 -18.27 11.75 -9.56
N LYS A 4 -18.69 12.41 -8.47
CA LYS A 4 -17.82 12.80 -7.37
C LYS A 4 -17.59 11.55 -6.51
N ILE A 5 -16.35 11.09 -6.43
CA ILE A 5 -15.95 10.03 -5.49
C ILE A 5 -15.34 10.74 -4.29
N GLU A 6 -16.09 10.79 -3.19
CA GLU A 6 -15.64 11.39 -1.93
C GLU A 6 -15.06 10.28 -1.04
N ILE A 7 -13.75 10.31 -0.82
CA ILE A 7 -13.04 9.34 0.05
C ILE A 7 -12.75 10.02 1.38
N ASN A 8 -13.59 9.73 2.39
CA ASN A 8 -13.39 9.95 3.84
C ASN A 8 -12.83 11.33 4.26
N GLU A 9 -13.69 12.35 4.30
CA GLU A 9 -13.25 13.72 4.59
C GLU A 9 -12.78 13.99 6.03
N ASN A 10 -13.08 13.17 7.06
CA ASN A 10 -12.65 13.48 8.44
C ASN A 10 -12.58 12.29 9.42
N LYS A 11 -12.17 11.09 9.00
CA LYS A 11 -11.97 9.96 9.94
C LYS A 11 -10.48 9.79 10.27
N VAL A 12 -10.11 10.13 11.50
CA VAL A 12 -8.75 9.92 12.02
C VAL A 12 -8.57 8.44 12.35
N PHE A 13 -7.71 7.79 11.60
CA PHE A 13 -7.37 6.39 11.81
C PHE A 13 -6.07 6.28 12.60
N THR A 14 -6.11 5.61 13.76
CA THR A 14 -4.90 5.30 14.53
C THR A 14 -4.14 4.17 13.86
N ALA A 15 -3.19 4.51 13.00
CA ALA A 15 -2.27 3.55 12.41
C ALA A 15 -1.36 2.97 13.52
N ALA A 16 -1.49 1.67 13.79
CA ALA A 16 -0.77 0.99 14.87
C ALA A 16 0.78 1.00 14.74
N SER A 17 1.34 1.55 13.65
CA SER A 17 2.79 1.59 13.45
C SER A 17 3.23 2.64 12.41
N THR A 18 3.07 3.92 12.72
CA THR A 18 3.52 5.05 11.87
C THR A 18 5.04 5.05 11.62
N TYR A 19 5.84 4.60 12.59
CA TYR A 19 7.30 4.51 12.45
C TYR A 19 7.77 3.52 11.37
N LYS A 20 6.99 2.46 11.10
CA LYS A 20 7.32 1.48 10.06
C LYS A 20 7.07 2.02 8.65
N VAL A 21 6.15 2.97 8.50
CA VAL A 21 5.87 3.65 7.22
C VAL A 21 7.08 4.51 6.82
N GLY A 22 7.59 5.32 7.75
CA GLY A 22 8.80 6.11 7.52
C GLY A 22 10.00 5.24 7.17
N LEU A 23 10.17 4.10 7.85
CA LEU A 23 11.23 3.15 7.53
C LEU A 23 11.09 2.55 6.13
N ASN A 24 9.88 2.18 5.69
CA ASN A 24 9.64 1.70 4.34
C ASN A 24 9.94 2.77 3.28
N MET A 25 9.59 4.03 3.54
CA MET A 25 9.85 5.15 2.61
C MET A 25 11.35 5.46 2.50
N VAL A 26 12.08 5.48 3.61
CA VAL A 26 13.54 5.64 3.61
C VAL A 26 14.21 4.45 2.92
N THR A 27 13.69 3.24 3.14
CA THR A 27 14.17 2.03 2.47
C THR A 27 13.95 2.11 0.96
N TYR A 28 12.79 2.59 0.50
CA TYR A 28 12.53 2.85 -0.92
C TYR A 28 13.51 3.86 -1.52
N GLU A 29 13.74 5.00 -0.88
CA GLU A 29 14.70 6.00 -1.38
C GLU A 29 16.11 5.43 -1.47
N LYS A 30 16.52 4.59 -0.51
CA LYS A 30 17.83 3.93 -0.51
C LYS A 30 17.92 2.83 -1.57
N ILE A 31 16.86 2.06 -1.81
CA ILE A 31 16.78 1.07 -2.91
C ILE A 31 16.84 1.79 -4.25
N ARG A 32 16.02 2.83 -4.46
CA ARG A 32 15.97 3.65 -5.68
C ARG A 32 17.33 4.29 -6.02
N LYS A 33 18.12 4.64 -5.00
CA LYS A 33 19.49 5.19 -5.15
C LYS A 33 20.58 4.10 -5.26
N GLY A 34 20.21 2.83 -5.40
CA GLY A 34 21.14 1.70 -5.52
C GLY A 34 21.94 1.38 -4.24
N SER A 35 21.60 1.99 -3.11
CA SER A 35 22.38 1.90 -1.86
C SER A 35 22.10 0.61 -1.08
N LEU A 36 21.01 -0.10 -1.39
CA LEU A 36 20.58 -1.34 -0.72
C LEU A 36 20.51 -2.57 -1.65
N ASP A 37 20.76 -2.39 -2.95
CA ASP A 37 20.59 -3.42 -4.00
C ASP A 37 21.46 -4.67 -3.80
N LYS A 38 22.56 -4.56 -3.05
CA LYS A 38 23.53 -5.66 -2.91
C LYS A 38 23.00 -6.87 -2.12
N TYR A 39 21.95 -6.72 -1.32
CA TYR A 39 21.53 -7.76 -0.36
C TYR A 39 20.04 -8.10 -0.36
N PHE A 40 19.21 -7.44 -1.16
CA PHE A 40 17.78 -7.72 -1.22
C PHE A 40 17.39 -8.27 -2.59
N GLN A 41 16.91 -9.52 -2.61
CA GLN A 41 16.14 -10.02 -3.74
C GLN A 41 14.86 -9.19 -3.83
N TYR A 42 14.61 -8.58 -4.99
CA TYR A 42 13.41 -7.79 -5.27
C TYR A 42 12.16 -8.69 -5.14
N ASN A 43 11.55 -8.73 -3.96
CA ASN A 43 10.15 -9.09 -3.85
C ASN A 43 9.35 -7.91 -4.42
N LYS A 44 8.51 -8.18 -5.42
CA LYS A 44 7.77 -7.15 -6.21
C LYS A 44 6.91 -6.21 -5.37
N VAL A 45 6.64 -6.55 -4.11
CA VAL A 45 5.90 -5.72 -3.15
C VAL A 45 6.53 -5.84 -1.77
N VAL A 46 6.77 -4.70 -1.10
CA VAL A 46 7.07 -4.64 0.33
C VAL A 46 5.89 -3.95 1.00
N HIS A 47 5.25 -4.60 1.98
CA HIS A 47 4.03 -4.07 2.58
C HIS A 47 3.92 -4.27 4.09
N LYS A 48 3.03 -3.49 4.71
CA LYS A 48 2.68 -3.59 6.13
C LYS A 48 1.16 -3.59 6.28
N MET A 49 0.65 -4.73 6.71
CA MET A 49 -0.75 -4.89 7.08
C MET A 49 -0.98 -4.58 8.57
N SER A 50 -2.16 -4.07 8.91
CA SER A 50 -2.68 -3.96 10.28
C SER A 50 -4.16 -4.35 10.30
N ASN A 51 -4.59 -5.01 11.37
CA ASN A 51 -5.99 -5.31 11.65
C ASN A 51 -6.26 -4.97 13.12
N TYR A 52 -7.20 -4.07 13.37
CA TYR A 52 -7.59 -3.64 14.70
C TYR A 52 -9.09 -3.35 14.73
N GLY A 53 -9.85 -4.04 15.59
CA GLY A 53 -11.27 -3.73 15.81
C GLY A 53 -12.16 -3.83 14.55
N GLY A 54 -11.82 -4.68 13.58
CA GLY A 54 -12.56 -4.78 12.30
C GLY A 54 -12.13 -3.77 11.23
N ALA A 55 -11.19 -2.88 11.57
CA ALA A 55 -10.49 -2.03 10.63
C ALA A 55 -9.21 -2.70 10.14
N VAL A 56 -9.08 -2.85 8.83
CA VAL A 56 -7.89 -3.40 8.17
C VAL A 56 -7.24 -2.34 7.31
N SER A 57 -5.92 -2.26 7.40
CA SER A 57 -5.10 -1.44 6.50
C SER A 57 -3.96 -2.26 5.90
N ASP A 58 -3.56 -1.89 4.70
CA ASP A 58 -2.34 -2.38 4.08
C ASP A 58 -1.65 -1.25 3.32
N ILE A 59 -0.34 -1.09 3.56
CA ILE A 59 0.49 -0.09 2.92
C ILE A 59 1.61 -0.82 2.22
N GLY A 60 1.66 -0.72 0.90
CA GLY A 60 2.64 -1.40 0.06
C GLY A 60 3.42 -0.42 -0.81
N ILE A 61 4.71 -0.72 -0.99
CA ILE A 61 5.53 -0.18 -2.06
C ILE A 61 5.64 -1.27 -3.11
N VAL A 62 5.18 -0.99 -4.32
CA VAL A 62 5.14 -1.94 -5.42
C VAL A 62 6.25 -1.56 -6.41
N PHE A 63 7.14 -2.53 -6.64
CA PHE A 63 8.24 -2.41 -7.58
C PHE A 63 7.80 -2.94 -8.96
N THR A 64 7.63 -2.01 -9.89
CA THR A 64 7.42 -2.25 -11.33
C THR A 64 8.32 -1.28 -12.10
N ASP A 65 8.28 -1.31 -13.44
CA ASP A 65 8.97 -0.33 -14.29
C ASP A 65 8.58 1.13 -13.95
N LYS A 66 7.38 1.34 -13.37
CA LYS A 66 6.89 2.61 -12.83
C LYS A 66 6.45 2.39 -11.37
N PRO A 67 7.39 2.40 -10.41
CA PRO A 67 7.09 2.02 -9.03
C PRO A 67 6.08 2.97 -8.40
N TYR A 68 5.22 2.43 -7.52
CA TYR A 68 4.17 3.21 -6.86
C TYR A 68 3.95 2.76 -5.41
N VAL A 69 3.33 3.63 -4.62
CA VAL A 69 2.87 3.34 -3.27
C VAL A 69 1.37 3.13 -3.29
N ILE A 70 0.90 2.09 -2.62
CA ILE A 70 -0.52 1.84 -2.38
C ILE A 70 -0.79 1.91 -0.87
N VAL A 71 -1.83 2.66 -0.50
CA VAL A 71 -2.36 2.72 0.86
C VAL A 71 -3.83 2.36 0.77
N ALA A 72 -4.21 1.26 1.40
CA ALA A 72 -5.58 0.78 1.41
C ALA A 72 -6.07 0.63 2.84
N TYR A 73 -7.30 1.08 3.09
CA TYR A 73 -7.96 1.01 4.38
C TYR A 73 -9.41 0.56 4.18
N ALA A 74 -9.87 -0.36 5.01
CA ALA A 74 -11.23 -0.87 4.97
C ALA A 74 -11.74 -1.15 6.40
N GLU A 75 -12.91 -0.62 6.71
CA GLU A 75 -13.61 -0.78 7.98
C GLU A 75 -15.11 -0.85 7.69
N GLY A 76 -15.87 -1.61 8.48
CA GLY A 76 -17.32 -1.72 8.30
C GLY A 76 -17.76 -2.52 7.07
N VAL A 77 -16.85 -3.24 6.43
CA VAL A 77 -17.14 -4.13 5.30
C VAL A 77 -16.79 -5.58 5.63
N SER A 78 -17.52 -6.53 5.05
CA SER A 78 -17.16 -7.95 5.14
C SER A 78 -15.90 -8.25 4.30
N GLY A 79 -15.02 -9.10 4.83
CA GLY A 79 -13.78 -9.50 4.16
C GLY A 79 -12.86 -8.34 3.76
N PRO A 80 -12.55 -7.38 4.64
CA PRO A 80 -11.82 -6.16 4.28
C PRO A 80 -10.41 -6.46 3.72
N ALA A 81 -9.71 -7.43 4.30
CA ALA A 81 -8.40 -7.88 3.81
C ALA A 81 -8.45 -8.45 2.38
N GLU A 82 -9.46 -9.29 2.08
CA GLU A 82 -9.61 -9.89 0.75
C GLU A 82 -9.94 -8.83 -0.30
N LYS A 83 -10.79 -7.87 0.04
CA LYS A 83 -11.12 -6.73 -0.83
C LYS A 83 -9.89 -5.88 -1.13
N ILE A 84 -9.09 -5.55 -0.11
CA ILE A 84 -7.82 -4.83 -0.27
C ILE A 84 -6.88 -5.60 -1.22
N SER A 85 -6.72 -6.90 -1.03
CA SER A 85 -5.89 -7.75 -1.89
C SER A 85 -6.37 -7.79 -3.35
N LYS A 86 -7.68 -7.90 -3.58
CA LYS A 86 -8.26 -7.88 -4.94
C LYS A 86 -8.02 -6.54 -5.63
N ILE A 87 -8.24 -5.42 -4.94
CA ILE A 87 -8.00 -4.07 -5.48
C ILE A 87 -6.51 -3.88 -5.79
N SER A 88 -5.63 -4.26 -4.86
CA SER A 88 -4.18 -4.19 -5.06
C SER A 88 -3.74 -4.96 -6.31
N ARG A 89 -4.28 -6.16 -6.52
CA ARG A 89 -4.02 -6.96 -7.73
C ARG A 89 -4.56 -6.30 -9.01
N MET A 90 -5.73 -5.67 -8.96
CA MET A 90 -6.28 -4.94 -10.11
C MET A 90 -5.36 -3.78 -10.51
N ILE A 91 -4.95 -2.95 -9.54
CA ILE A 91 -4.04 -1.83 -9.77
C ILE A 91 -2.70 -2.31 -10.32
N TYR A 92 -2.15 -3.39 -9.74
CA TYR A 92 -0.91 -4.00 -10.22
C TYR A 92 -1.03 -4.46 -11.68
N ASN A 93 -2.12 -5.15 -12.04
CA ASN A 93 -2.34 -5.61 -13.40
C ASN A 93 -2.50 -4.45 -14.39
N GLU A 94 -3.24 -3.39 -14.03
CA GLU A 94 -3.36 -2.20 -14.87
C GLU A 94 -2.01 -1.50 -15.06
N GLN A 95 -1.18 -1.42 -14.02
CA GLN A 95 0.17 -0.84 -14.12
C GLN A 95 1.12 -1.64 -15.04
N LEU A 96 0.87 -2.93 -15.22
CA LEU A 96 1.64 -3.76 -16.16
C LEU A 96 1.16 -3.63 -17.61
N LYS A 97 -0.04 -3.08 -17.85
CA LYS A 97 -0.49 -2.79 -19.21
C LYS A 97 0.26 -1.56 -19.72
N LYS A 98 0.81 -1.68 -20.93
CA LYS A 98 1.54 -0.60 -21.60
C LYS A 98 0.59 0.48 -22.09
#